data_AF-A0A973US72-F1
#
_entry.id   AF-A0A973US72-F1
#
_cell.length_a   1.000
_cell.length_b   1.000
_cell.length_c   1.000
_cell.angle_alpha   90.00
_cell.angle_beta   90.00
_cell.angle_gamma   90.00
#
_symmetry.space_group_name_H-M   'P 1'
#
loop_
_entity.id
_entity.type
_entity.pdbx_description
1 polymer ?
#
loop_
_entity_poly.entity_id
_entity_poly.type
_entity_poly.pdbx_seq_one_letter_code
_entity_poly.pdbx_strand_id
1 'polypeptide(L)'
;MLATHIRHRRWKSVALTTAAVLVGLTAPALTASPAAATTTAYDDTYYADAIGKTGTALKDSLHTIISDQTKISYSAVWNALKAADQDPNNSSNVLLLYSGVSRSKSLNGGSTGNWNREHTWAKSHGDFGEVTGPGTDLHHLRACDVQVNSIRGNLDFDNGGSAVTNGGGSTVDSDSFAPRAADRGDVARMILYMAVRYEGDDGFADLEPNERVGNGSAPYMGKLSVLKAWNEADPPSAFEERRNEVIYDTYQHNRNPFIDHPEWVEAIW
;
A
#
# COMPACT_ATOMS: atom_id res chain seq x y z
N MET A 1 22.40 73.01 -38.20
CA MET A 1 23.17 71.82 -38.61
C MET A 1 23.87 71.28 -37.37
N LEU A 2 23.41 70.12 -36.93
CA LEU A 2 23.88 69.34 -35.78
C LEU A 2 25.23 68.67 -36.12
N ALA A 3 26.19 68.62 -35.20
CA ALA A 3 26.98 67.42 -34.85
C ALA A 3 28.18 67.77 -33.93
N THR A 4 28.09 67.50 -32.62
CA THR A 4 28.63 66.33 -31.90
C THR A 4 30.12 66.46 -31.48
N HIS A 5 30.34 66.84 -30.22
CA HIS A 5 31.59 66.54 -29.50
C HIS A 5 31.30 65.45 -28.47
N ILE A 6 31.86 64.26 -28.72
CA ILE A 6 31.75 63.09 -27.86
C ILE A 6 32.74 63.24 -26.71
N ARG A 7 32.24 63.44 -25.48
CA ARG A 7 33.02 63.24 -24.26
C ARG A 7 32.74 61.83 -23.71
N HIS A 8 33.76 60.99 -23.72
CA HIS A 8 33.73 59.68 -23.07
C HIS A 8 33.66 59.86 -21.55
N ARG A 9 32.47 59.65 -20.97
CA ARG A 9 32.30 59.51 -19.53
C ARG A 9 32.24 58.02 -19.19
N ARG A 10 33.36 57.47 -18.71
CA ARG A 10 33.43 56.13 -18.10
C ARG A 10 32.45 56.08 -16.93
N TRP A 11 31.39 55.28 -17.05
CA TRP A 11 30.56 54.88 -15.92
C TRP A 11 31.15 53.59 -15.35
N LYS A 12 31.57 53.66 -14.08
CA LYS A 12 31.96 52.47 -13.30
C LYS A 12 30.68 51.70 -13.00
N SER A 13 30.58 50.47 -13.48
CA SER A 13 29.54 49.54 -13.06
C SER A 13 29.73 49.24 -11.57
N VAL A 14 28.81 49.72 -10.73
CA VAL A 14 28.69 49.27 -9.35
C VAL A 14 27.90 47.96 -9.41
N ALA A 15 28.60 46.83 -9.30
CA ALA A 15 27.95 45.54 -9.09
C ALA A 15 27.38 45.53 -7.67
N LEU A 16 26.06 45.62 -7.55
CA LEU A 16 25.36 45.39 -6.29
C LEU A 16 25.32 43.86 -6.08
N THR A 17 26.23 43.33 -5.26
CA THR A 17 26.12 41.95 -4.78
C THR A 17 25.10 41.90 -3.66
N THR A 18 23.85 41.60 -3.99
CA THR A 18 22.85 41.19 -3.00
C THR A 18 23.19 39.79 -2.50
N ALA A 19 23.85 39.71 -1.34
CA ALA A 19 23.95 38.47 -0.59
C ALA A 19 22.60 38.22 0.09
N ALA A 20 21.79 37.33 -0.49
CA ALA A 20 20.60 36.81 0.18
C ALA A 20 21.07 35.78 1.21
N VAL A 21 21.03 36.14 2.49
CA VAL A 21 21.19 35.18 3.58
C VAL A 21 19.89 34.38 3.65
N LEU A 22 19.89 33.18 3.08
CA LEU A 22 18.83 32.20 3.34
C LEU A 22 19.00 31.71 4.78
N VAL A 23 18.21 32.26 5.70
CA VAL A 23 18.04 31.64 7.02
C VAL A 23 17.18 30.40 6.79
N GLY A 24 17.83 29.23 6.74
CA GLY A 24 17.15 27.95 6.75
C GLY A 24 16.40 27.78 8.07
N LEU A 25 15.10 28.07 8.06
CA LEU A 25 14.19 27.60 9.09
C LEU A 25 14.02 26.09 8.89
N THR A 26 14.88 25.29 9.50
CA THR A 26 14.61 23.87 9.68
C THR A 26 13.41 23.75 10.62
N ALA A 27 12.24 23.48 10.07
CA ALA A 27 11.10 23.04 10.86
C ALA A 27 11.54 21.75 11.60
N PRO A 28 11.31 21.63 12.91
CA PRO A 28 11.57 20.37 13.59
C PRO A 28 10.72 19.29 12.93
N ALA A 29 11.36 18.21 12.48
CA ALA A 29 10.64 17.01 12.10
C ALA A 29 9.84 16.56 13.33
N LEU A 30 8.52 16.65 13.25
CA LEU A 30 7.65 15.95 14.18
C LEU A 30 7.91 14.47 13.95
N THR A 31 8.72 13.85 14.80
CA THR A 31 8.76 12.39 14.88
C THR A 31 7.37 11.95 15.31
N ALA A 32 6.61 11.38 14.39
CA ALA A 32 5.38 10.68 14.74
C ALA A 32 5.75 9.61 15.76
N SER A 33 5.07 9.63 16.91
CA SER A 33 5.08 8.47 17.80
C SER A 33 4.35 7.36 17.06
N PRO A 34 4.90 6.13 16.93
CA PRO A 34 4.15 5.04 16.31
C PRO A 34 2.84 4.86 17.06
N ALA A 35 1.73 4.81 16.33
CA ALA A 35 0.45 4.45 16.91
C ALA A 35 0.46 2.93 17.12
N ALA A 36 0.49 2.49 18.38
CA ALA A 36 0.23 1.11 18.73
C ALA A 36 -1.24 0.81 18.39
N ALA A 37 -1.53 -0.07 17.43
CA ALA A 37 -2.87 -0.64 17.38
C ALA A 37 -2.97 -1.65 18.52
N THR A 38 -3.97 -1.46 19.37
CA THR A 38 -4.35 -2.39 20.43
C THR A 38 -5.86 -2.53 20.36
N THR A 39 -6.35 -3.13 19.27
CA THR A 39 -7.74 -3.57 19.22
C THR A 39 -7.87 -4.89 19.98
N THR A 40 -7.80 -4.82 21.32
CA THR A 40 -7.89 -6.01 22.21
C THR A 40 -9.26 -6.68 22.21
N ALA A 41 -10.20 -6.23 21.39
CA ALA A 41 -11.56 -6.76 21.33
C ALA A 41 -11.60 -8.21 20.81
N TYR A 42 -10.55 -8.64 20.11
CA TYR A 42 -10.44 -9.96 19.49
C TYR A 42 -9.45 -10.89 20.20
N ASP A 43 -8.62 -10.38 21.12
CA ASP A 43 -7.55 -11.13 21.81
C ASP A 43 -8.06 -12.37 22.53
N ASP A 44 -9.09 -12.21 23.37
CA ASP A 44 -9.66 -13.32 24.15
C ASP A 44 -10.58 -14.24 23.32
N THR A 45 -10.80 -13.92 22.05
CA THR A 45 -11.70 -14.66 21.16
C THR A 45 -11.00 -15.09 19.88
N TYR A 46 -11.08 -14.29 18.81
CA TYR A 46 -10.57 -14.61 17.48
C TYR A 46 -9.04 -14.86 17.47
N TYR A 47 -8.28 -14.14 18.30
CA TYR A 47 -6.82 -14.24 18.37
C TYR A 47 -6.28 -15.02 19.57
N ALA A 48 -7.13 -15.71 20.35
CA ALA A 48 -6.73 -16.33 21.62
C ALA A 48 -5.52 -17.26 21.48
N ASP A 49 -5.43 -18.02 20.39
CA ASP A 49 -4.33 -18.94 20.14
C ASP A 49 -3.04 -18.25 19.66
N ALA A 50 -3.08 -16.99 19.24
CA ALA A 50 -1.91 -16.23 18.81
C ALA A 50 -1.26 -15.44 19.96
N ILE A 51 -2.04 -15.07 20.99
CA ILE A 51 -1.58 -14.20 22.07
C ILE A 51 -0.34 -14.75 22.78
N GLY A 52 0.67 -13.89 22.93
CA GLY A 52 1.92 -14.20 23.61
C GLY A 52 2.92 -15.04 22.81
N LYS A 53 2.59 -15.43 21.57
CA LYS A 53 3.53 -16.12 20.67
C LYS A 53 4.38 -15.11 19.88
N THR A 54 5.52 -15.57 19.37
CA THR A 54 6.42 -14.83 18.48
C THR A 54 7.03 -15.78 17.44
N GLY A 55 7.69 -15.22 16.43
CA GLY A 55 8.38 -15.96 15.37
C GLY A 55 7.45 -16.92 14.63
N THR A 56 8.00 -18.07 14.23
CA THR A 56 7.23 -19.13 13.55
C THR A 56 5.99 -19.56 14.32
N ALA A 57 6.05 -19.66 15.65
CA ALA A 57 4.88 -20.07 16.43
C ALA A 57 3.70 -19.07 16.31
N LEU A 58 4.00 -17.77 16.23
CA LEU A 58 2.98 -16.76 15.96
C LEU A 58 2.48 -16.87 14.52
N LYS A 59 3.39 -16.98 13.54
CA LYS A 59 3.06 -17.14 12.12
C LYS A 59 2.09 -18.31 11.90
N ASP A 60 2.44 -19.50 12.39
CA ASP A 60 1.64 -20.73 12.26
C ASP A 60 0.24 -20.59 12.90
N SER A 61 0.17 -19.90 14.06
CA SER A 61 -1.09 -19.67 14.76
C SER A 61 -1.99 -18.73 13.99
N LEU A 62 -1.43 -17.63 13.47
CA LEU A 62 -2.16 -16.69 12.64
C LEU A 62 -2.58 -17.33 11.32
N HIS A 63 -1.70 -18.09 10.66
CA HIS A 63 -2.02 -18.87 9.46
C HIS A 63 -3.26 -19.73 9.71
N THR A 64 -3.26 -20.51 10.80
CA THR A 64 -4.40 -21.35 11.19
C THR A 64 -5.67 -20.51 11.36
N ILE A 65 -5.62 -19.42 12.12
CA ILE A 65 -6.78 -18.54 12.40
C ILE A 65 -7.37 -17.95 11.11
N ILE A 66 -6.52 -17.39 10.23
CA ILE A 66 -6.97 -16.69 9.03
C ILE A 66 -7.22 -17.63 7.84
N SER A 67 -6.82 -18.91 7.98
CA SER A 67 -7.07 -19.96 6.97
C SER A 67 -8.56 -20.23 6.78
N ASP A 68 -9.34 -20.14 7.86
CA ASP A 68 -10.78 -20.29 7.86
C ASP A 68 -11.43 -19.01 7.32
N GLN A 69 -11.86 -19.07 6.06
CA GLN A 69 -12.49 -17.95 5.38
C GLN A 69 -13.59 -18.42 4.44
N THR A 70 -14.64 -17.60 4.35
CA THR A 70 -15.62 -17.71 3.27
C THR A 70 -15.02 -17.20 1.98
N LYS A 71 -14.91 -18.06 0.97
CA LYS A 71 -14.31 -17.68 -0.31
C LYS A 71 -15.37 -17.12 -1.24
N ILE A 72 -15.09 -15.98 -1.87
CA ILE A 72 -15.99 -15.35 -2.85
C ILE A 72 -15.51 -15.56 -4.29
N SER A 73 -16.43 -15.50 -5.25
CA SER A 73 -16.08 -15.57 -6.67
C SER A 73 -15.42 -14.28 -7.15
N TYR A 74 -14.63 -14.36 -8.21
CA TYR A 74 -13.98 -13.19 -8.78
C TYR A 74 -14.97 -12.12 -9.25
N SER A 75 -16.15 -12.52 -9.75
CA SER A 75 -17.21 -11.56 -10.13
C SER A 75 -17.80 -10.84 -8.91
N ALA A 76 -17.91 -11.50 -7.76
CA ALA A 76 -18.42 -10.91 -6.53
C ALA A 76 -17.48 -9.85 -5.92
N VAL A 77 -16.17 -9.94 -6.21
CA VAL A 77 -15.15 -8.96 -5.75
C VAL A 77 -15.55 -7.52 -6.10
N TRP A 78 -16.19 -7.27 -7.26
CA TRP A 78 -16.62 -5.92 -7.62
C TRP A 78 -17.57 -5.29 -6.60
N ASN A 79 -18.53 -6.07 -6.09
CA ASN A 79 -19.47 -5.56 -5.09
C ASN A 79 -18.80 -5.44 -3.73
N ALA A 80 -17.91 -6.37 -3.40
CA ALA A 80 -17.15 -6.31 -2.16
C ALA A 80 -16.24 -5.08 -2.09
N LEU A 81 -15.48 -4.76 -3.14
CA LEU A 81 -14.64 -3.55 -3.16
C LEU A 81 -15.45 -2.26 -3.11
N LYS A 82 -16.66 -2.24 -3.70
CA LYS A 82 -17.57 -1.10 -3.55
C LYS A 82 -18.00 -0.86 -2.10
N ALA A 83 -18.04 -1.90 -1.27
CA ALA A 83 -18.36 -1.77 0.15
C ALA A 83 -17.10 -1.48 0.98
N ALA A 84 -16.07 -2.32 0.83
CA ALA A 84 -14.84 -2.29 1.59
C ALA A 84 -14.02 -1.02 1.34
N ASP A 85 -13.88 -0.61 0.08
CA ASP A 85 -13.10 0.58 -0.29
C ASP A 85 -13.97 1.85 -0.39
N GLN A 86 -15.20 1.84 0.14
CA GLN A 86 -16.09 3.00 0.07
C GLN A 86 -15.44 4.24 0.69
N ASP A 87 -15.39 5.34 -0.06
CA ASP A 87 -14.89 6.62 0.44
C ASP A 87 -15.70 7.07 1.67
N PRO A 88 -15.07 7.32 2.83
CA PRO A 88 -15.76 7.73 4.04
C PRO A 88 -16.47 9.08 3.90
N ASN A 89 -16.02 9.94 2.97
CA ASN A 89 -16.60 11.26 2.73
C ASN A 89 -17.62 11.26 1.59
N ASN A 90 -17.74 10.16 0.84
CA ASN A 90 -18.71 10.04 -0.25
C ASN A 90 -19.07 8.57 -0.51
N SER A 91 -20.22 8.14 0.02
CA SER A 91 -20.69 6.75 -0.10
C SER A 91 -20.98 6.29 -1.54
N SER A 92 -21.07 7.21 -2.51
CA SER A 92 -21.23 6.88 -3.94
C SER A 92 -19.91 6.51 -4.60
N ASN A 93 -18.79 6.73 -3.92
CA ASN A 93 -17.44 6.53 -4.43
C ASN A 93 -16.68 5.44 -3.67
N VAL A 94 -15.62 4.95 -4.29
CA VAL A 94 -14.53 4.21 -3.67
C VAL A 94 -13.28 5.08 -3.59
N LEU A 95 -12.46 4.89 -2.56
CA LEU A 95 -11.15 5.49 -2.43
C LEU A 95 -10.12 4.58 -3.10
N LEU A 96 -9.46 5.09 -4.13
CA LEU A 96 -8.54 4.29 -4.94
C LEU A 96 -7.17 4.17 -4.29
N LEU A 97 -6.68 2.93 -4.14
CA LEU A 97 -5.31 2.63 -3.73
C LEU A 97 -4.31 3.27 -4.70
N TYR A 98 -3.15 3.65 -4.15
CA TYR A 98 -2.02 4.34 -4.79
C TYR A 98 -2.31 5.79 -5.14
N SER A 99 -3.45 6.10 -5.73
CA SER A 99 -3.79 7.46 -6.16
C SER A 99 -4.41 8.33 -5.07
N GLY A 100 -5.09 7.72 -4.09
CA GLY A 100 -5.90 8.42 -3.09
C GLY A 100 -7.14 9.13 -3.67
N VAL A 101 -7.49 8.87 -4.93
CA VAL A 101 -8.61 9.52 -5.61
C VAL A 101 -9.93 8.90 -5.17
N SER A 102 -10.90 9.74 -4.84
CA SER A 102 -12.30 9.34 -4.70
C SER A 102 -12.95 9.20 -6.07
N ARG A 103 -13.43 8.00 -6.42
CA ARG A 103 -14.01 7.72 -7.75
C ARG A 103 -15.35 6.99 -7.65
N SER A 104 -16.29 7.35 -8.52
CA SER A 104 -17.62 6.72 -8.56
C SER A 104 -17.54 5.20 -8.60
N LYS A 105 -18.37 4.54 -7.77
CA LYS A 105 -18.57 3.08 -7.78
C LYS A 105 -19.03 2.56 -9.13
N SER A 106 -19.65 3.39 -9.97
CA SER A 106 -20.10 3.02 -11.32
C SER A 106 -18.99 3.08 -12.38
N LEU A 107 -17.86 3.72 -12.09
CA LEU A 107 -16.72 3.81 -13.01
C LEU A 107 -15.78 2.62 -12.84
N ASN A 108 -16.33 1.42 -12.64
CA ASN A 108 -15.54 0.20 -12.51
C ASN A 108 -15.43 -0.50 -13.88
N GLY A 109 -14.21 -0.79 -14.34
CA GLY A 109 -13.98 -1.36 -15.68
C GLY A 109 -12.53 -1.24 -16.14
N GLY A 110 -12.30 -1.29 -17.47
CA GLY A 110 -10.95 -1.29 -18.05
C GLY A 110 -10.52 -0.03 -18.80
N SER A 111 -11.35 1.01 -18.86
CA SER A 111 -11.05 2.24 -19.59
C SER A 111 -10.26 3.26 -18.75
N THR A 112 -9.52 4.15 -19.39
CA THR A 112 -8.92 5.31 -18.72
C THR A 112 -9.98 6.11 -17.96
N GLY A 113 -9.69 6.48 -16.72
CA GLY A 113 -10.64 7.15 -15.82
C GLY A 113 -11.57 6.20 -15.06
N ASN A 114 -11.58 4.90 -15.38
CA ASN A 114 -12.20 3.87 -14.55
C ASN A 114 -11.24 3.38 -13.46
N TRP A 115 -11.78 2.67 -12.48
CA TRP A 115 -11.01 1.86 -11.56
C TRP A 115 -11.18 0.37 -11.86
N ASN A 116 -10.16 -0.42 -11.55
CA ASN A 116 -10.16 -1.88 -11.64
C ASN A 116 -9.69 -2.52 -10.32
N ARG A 117 -9.65 -3.86 -10.32
CA ARG A 117 -9.15 -4.67 -9.21
C ARG A 117 -7.63 -4.72 -9.29
N GLU A 118 -6.97 -4.18 -8.28
CA GLU A 118 -5.55 -4.32 -8.04
C GLU A 118 -5.31 -5.52 -7.13
N HIS A 119 -4.48 -6.45 -7.57
CA HIS A 119 -3.93 -7.52 -6.74
C HIS A 119 -2.58 -7.04 -6.21
N THR A 120 -2.50 -6.58 -4.95
CA THR A 120 -1.22 -6.09 -4.41
C THR A 120 -0.16 -7.19 -4.43
N TRP A 121 -0.52 -8.43 -4.16
CA TRP A 121 0.29 -9.57 -4.59
C TRP A 121 0.06 -9.85 -6.07
N ALA A 122 1.04 -9.56 -6.91
CA ALA A 122 0.89 -9.75 -8.36
C ALA A 122 0.62 -11.23 -8.68
N LYS A 123 -0.47 -11.50 -9.43
CA LYS A 123 -0.90 -12.87 -9.79
C LYS A 123 0.19 -13.74 -10.41
N SER A 124 1.13 -13.13 -11.13
CA SER A 124 2.25 -13.83 -11.77
C SER A 124 3.32 -14.31 -10.81
N HIS A 125 3.34 -13.84 -9.56
CA HIS A 125 4.28 -14.24 -8.50
C HIS A 125 3.61 -15.31 -7.61
N GLY A 126 3.14 -16.40 -8.21
CA GLY A 126 2.37 -17.43 -7.50
C GLY A 126 1.35 -18.17 -8.36
N ASP A 127 1.17 -17.73 -9.60
CA ASP A 127 0.37 -18.38 -10.67
C ASP A 127 -1.08 -18.72 -10.26
N PHE A 128 -1.66 -17.95 -9.35
CA PHE A 128 -3.02 -18.21 -8.85
C PHE A 128 -4.12 -17.59 -9.71
N GLY A 129 -3.77 -16.72 -10.65
CA GLY A 129 -4.74 -16.11 -11.57
C GLY A 129 -5.93 -15.47 -10.83
N GLU A 130 -7.14 -15.79 -11.28
CA GLU A 130 -8.40 -15.30 -10.69
C GLU A 130 -9.13 -16.41 -9.92
N VAL A 131 -8.38 -17.44 -9.52
CA VAL A 131 -8.91 -18.61 -8.81
C VAL A 131 -9.33 -18.22 -7.40
N THR A 132 -10.46 -18.77 -6.97
CA THR A 132 -11.00 -18.62 -5.61
C THR A 132 -9.96 -19.01 -4.57
N GLY A 133 -9.67 -18.12 -3.63
CA GLY A 133 -8.50 -18.20 -2.75
C GLY A 133 -7.66 -16.93 -2.94
N PRO A 134 -6.34 -17.01 -3.19
CA PRO A 134 -5.51 -15.82 -3.30
C PRO A 134 -5.94 -14.90 -4.46
N GLY A 135 -6.52 -15.45 -5.52
CA GLY A 135 -7.04 -14.66 -6.65
C GLY A 135 -8.29 -13.83 -6.34
N THR A 136 -8.99 -14.11 -5.23
CA THR A 136 -10.24 -13.44 -4.83
C THR A 136 -10.22 -12.90 -3.39
N ASP A 137 -9.09 -13.01 -2.69
CA ASP A 137 -8.95 -12.55 -1.31
C ASP A 137 -8.97 -11.01 -1.22
N LEU A 138 -10.04 -10.50 -0.60
CA LEU A 138 -10.28 -9.09 -0.37
C LEU A 138 -9.23 -8.46 0.51
N HIS A 139 -8.49 -9.18 1.37
CA HIS A 139 -7.49 -8.52 2.20
C HIS A 139 -6.37 -7.89 1.37
N HIS A 140 -6.10 -8.39 0.16
CA HIS A 140 -5.07 -7.82 -0.75
C HIS A 140 -5.63 -7.17 -2.04
N LEU A 141 -6.93 -7.36 -2.32
CA LEU A 141 -7.58 -6.83 -3.52
C LEU A 141 -8.11 -5.42 -3.25
N ARG A 142 -7.72 -4.43 -4.05
CA ARG A 142 -8.14 -3.03 -3.85
C ARG A 142 -8.69 -2.42 -5.13
N ALA A 143 -9.57 -1.43 -5.00
CA ALA A 143 -9.95 -0.56 -6.10
C ALA A 143 -8.76 0.35 -6.44
N CYS A 144 -8.32 0.34 -7.70
CA CYS A 144 -7.18 1.14 -8.16
C CYS A 144 -7.49 1.83 -9.49
N ASP A 145 -6.88 2.98 -9.73
CA ASP A 145 -6.94 3.63 -11.04
C ASP A 145 -6.34 2.72 -12.12
N VAL A 146 -7.04 2.51 -13.24
CA VAL A 146 -6.61 1.59 -14.31
C VAL A 146 -5.20 1.92 -14.82
N GLN A 147 -4.84 3.20 -14.95
CA GLN A 147 -3.53 3.59 -15.45
C GLN A 147 -2.45 3.36 -14.39
N VAL A 148 -2.74 3.68 -13.13
CA VAL A 148 -1.78 3.47 -12.02
C VAL A 148 -1.55 1.97 -11.79
N ASN A 149 -2.61 1.15 -11.81
CA ASN A 149 -2.51 -0.31 -11.79
C ASN A 149 -1.65 -0.82 -12.96
N SER A 150 -1.90 -0.35 -14.19
CA SER A 150 -1.10 -0.74 -15.35
C SER A 150 0.39 -0.34 -15.24
N ILE A 151 0.70 0.79 -14.58
CA ILE A 151 2.09 1.23 -14.35
C ILE A 151 2.75 0.36 -13.29
N ARG A 152 2.03 0.02 -12.21
CA ARG A 152 2.52 -0.89 -11.17
C ARG A 152 2.80 -2.28 -11.75
N GLY A 153 1.92 -2.78 -12.60
CA GLY A 153 2.09 -4.08 -13.28
C GLY A 153 2.29 -5.22 -12.29
N ASN A 154 3.43 -5.90 -12.39
CA ASN A 154 3.87 -6.95 -11.46
C ASN A 154 5.15 -6.55 -10.70
N LEU A 155 5.47 -5.26 -10.63
CA LEU A 155 6.66 -4.79 -9.93
C LEU A 155 6.56 -5.16 -8.44
N ASP A 156 7.72 -5.51 -7.88
CA ASP A 156 7.89 -5.72 -6.44
C ASP A 156 7.71 -4.38 -5.70
N PHE A 157 7.41 -4.45 -4.40
CA PHE A 157 7.38 -3.25 -3.56
C PHE A 157 8.75 -2.95 -2.96
N ASP A 158 9.28 -1.76 -3.25
CA ASP A 158 10.48 -1.13 -2.67
C ASP A 158 10.30 0.40 -2.80
N ASN A 159 11.38 1.17 -2.73
CA ASN A 159 11.36 2.63 -2.69
C ASN A 159 11.01 3.30 -4.04
N GLY A 160 10.93 2.53 -5.13
CA GLY A 160 10.67 3.04 -6.47
C GLY A 160 11.68 4.12 -6.88
N GLY A 161 11.27 5.03 -7.75
CA GLY A 161 12.13 6.13 -8.18
C GLY A 161 11.36 7.37 -8.62
N SER A 162 10.91 7.37 -9.87
CA SER A 162 10.26 8.54 -10.48
C SER A 162 8.78 8.60 -10.18
N ALA A 163 8.20 9.80 -10.12
CA ALA A 163 6.78 9.98 -9.83
C ALA A 163 5.88 9.29 -10.86
N VAL A 164 4.82 8.65 -10.37
CA VAL A 164 3.77 8.05 -11.19
C VAL A 164 2.68 9.09 -11.45
N THR A 165 2.39 9.38 -12.72
CA THR A 165 1.28 10.25 -13.12
C THR A 165 -0.04 9.71 -12.54
N ASN A 166 -0.83 10.60 -11.92
CA ASN A 166 -2.06 10.26 -11.18
C ASN A 166 -1.87 9.29 -9.99
N GLY A 167 -0.64 8.96 -9.62
CA GLY A 167 -0.32 8.03 -8.54
C GLY A 167 -0.30 8.66 -7.16
N GLY A 168 -0.85 9.86 -6.95
CA GLY A 168 -1.00 10.45 -5.60
C GLY A 168 0.29 10.63 -4.79
N GLY A 169 1.45 10.65 -5.44
CA GLY A 169 2.78 10.63 -4.77
C GLY A 169 3.49 9.27 -4.78
N SER A 170 2.89 8.24 -5.39
CA SER A 170 3.55 6.97 -5.68
C SER A 170 4.72 7.16 -6.66
N THR A 171 5.74 6.32 -6.52
CA THR A 171 6.93 6.32 -7.37
C THR A 171 7.17 4.94 -7.99
N VAL A 172 7.87 4.91 -9.12
CA VAL A 172 8.17 3.69 -9.88
C VAL A 172 9.57 3.78 -10.49
N ASP A 173 10.25 2.64 -10.58
CA ASP A 173 11.48 2.48 -11.36
C ASP A 173 11.41 1.20 -12.21
N SER A 174 12.54 0.61 -12.57
CA SER A 174 12.58 -0.52 -13.49
C SER A 174 12.09 -1.84 -12.90
N ASP A 175 12.17 -2.02 -11.58
CA ASP A 175 11.89 -3.29 -10.90
C ASP A 175 11.01 -3.14 -9.66
N SER A 176 10.69 -1.91 -9.25
CA SER A 176 9.91 -1.64 -8.05
C SER A 176 8.89 -0.50 -8.16
N PHE A 177 7.88 -0.60 -7.32
CA PHE A 177 6.86 0.42 -7.10
C PHE A 177 6.81 0.80 -5.61
N ALA A 178 6.73 2.10 -5.32
CA ALA A 178 6.43 2.59 -3.97
C ALA A 178 5.07 3.29 -3.99
N PRO A 179 4.11 2.87 -3.16
CA PRO A 179 2.85 3.57 -3.05
C PRO A 179 3.05 4.94 -2.40
N ARG A 180 2.05 5.82 -2.56
CA ARG A 180 1.98 7.10 -1.85
C ARG A 180 2.14 6.87 -0.35
N ALA A 181 2.68 7.86 0.36
CA ALA A 181 3.07 7.72 1.76
C ALA A 181 1.97 7.17 2.69
N ALA A 182 0.70 7.55 2.44
CA ALA A 182 -0.45 7.14 3.25
C ALA A 182 -1.14 5.84 2.79
N ASP A 183 -0.51 5.06 1.90
CA ASP A 183 -0.90 3.69 1.53
C ASP A 183 0.24 2.69 1.82
N ARG A 184 1.35 3.13 2.40
CA ARG A 184 2.57 2.30 2.54
C ARG A 184 2.37 1.21 3.58
N GLY A 185 1.77 1.57 4.71
CA GLY A 185 1.41 0.65 5.77
C GLY A 185 0.35 -0.33 5.31
N ASP A 186 -0.70 0.16 4.65
CA ASP A 186 -1.73 -0.67 4.02
C ASP A 186 -1.09 -1.76 3.15
N VAL A 187 -0.24 -1.37 2.21
CA VAL A 187 0.41 -2.29 1.27
C VAL A 187 1.31 -3.28 2.00
N ALA A 188 2.08 -2.83 2.99
CA ALA A 188 2.90 -3.71 3.81
C ALA A 188 2.05 -4.80 4.48
N ARG A 189 0.98 -4.41 5.18
CA ARG A 189 0.10 -5.34 5.88
C ARG A 189 -0.67 -6.26 4.94
N MET A 190 -1.01 -5.82 3.73
CA MET A 190 -1.61 -6.69 2.70
C MET A 190 -0.63 -7.76 2.20
N ILE A 191 0.63 -7.40 1.94
CA ILE A 191 1.66 -8.36 1.50
C ILE A 191 2.00 -9.36 2.61
N LEU A 192 2.20 -8.88 3.84
CA LEU A 192 2.52 -9.73 4.98
C LEU A 192 1.35 -10.64 5.35
N TYR A 193 0.10 -10.17 5.23
CA TYR A 193 -1.08 -11.02 5.35
C TYR A 193 -1.07 -12.16 4.33
N MET A 194 -0.80 -11.87 3.04
CA MET A 194 -0.78 -12.90 2.01
C MET A 194 0.27 -13.98 2.31
N ALA A 195 1.43 -13.57 2.87
CA ALA A 195 2.50 -14.49 3.23
C ALA A 195 2.20 -15.37 4.45
N VAL A 196 1.37 -14.90 5.37
CA VAL A 196 0.87 -15.73 6.48
C VAL A 196 -0.33 -16.55 6.05
N ARG A 197 -1.19 -16.03 5.17
CA ARG A 197 -2.38 -16.76 4.74
C ARG A 197 -2.02 -17.93 3.84
N TYR A 198 -1.09 -17.76 2.89
CA TYR A 198 -0.83 -18.74 1.83
C TYR A 198 0.57 -19.35 1.94
N GLU A 199 0.73 -20.33 2.83
CA GLU A 199 2.01 -21.03 3.11
C GLU A 199 2.21 -22.32 2.27
N GLY A 200 1.36 -22.52 1.26
CA GLY A 200 1.49 -23.63 0.30
C GLY A 200 0.89 -24.97 0.72
N ASP A 201 0.15 -25.02 1.83
CA ASP A 201 -0.52 -26.23 2.34
C ASP A 201 -1.96 -26.40 1.83
N ASP A 202 -2.52 -25.39 1.15
CA ASP A 202 -3.89 -25.35 0.63
C ASP A 202 -3.99 -25.47 -0.91
N GLY A 203 -2.89 -25.92 -1.55
CA GLY A 203 -2.81 -26.17 -2.99
C GLY A 203 -2.44 -24.94 -3.83
N PHE A 204 -2.13 -23.82 -3.20
CA PHE A 204 -1.51 -22.66 -3.83
C PHE A 204 0.01 -22.64 -3.59
N ALA A 205 0.71 -21.70 -4.21
CA ALA A 205 2.14 -21.50 -3.94
C ALA A 205 2.35 -20.97 -2.51
N ASP A 206 3.48 -21.34 -1.91
CA ASP A 206 3.99 -20.71 -0.69
C ASP A 206 4.45 -19.29 -1.01
N LEU A 207 3.69 -18.30 -0.52
CA LEU A 207 3.89 -16.88 -0.79
C LEU A 207 4.76 -16.28 0.33
N GLU A 208 5.89 -15.65 -0.02
CA GLU A 208 6.76 -15.02 0.99
C GLU A 208 7.33 -13.66 0.51
N PRO A 209 7.44 -12.62 1.35
CA PRO A 209 8.34 -11.51 1.03
C PRO A 209 9.81 -11.96 1.15
N ASN A 210 10.75 -11.22 0.57
CA ASN A 210 12.17 -11.48 0.74
C ASN A 210 12.99 -10.18 0.71
N GLU A 211 14.32 -10.24 0.71
CA GLU A 211 15.16 -9.02 0.70
C GLU A 211 15.52 -8.53 -0.72
N ARG A 212 14.77 -8.95 -1.75
CA ARG A 212 15.09 -8.69 -3.17
C ARG A 212 13.87 -8.16 -3.92
N VAL A 213 14.17 -7.47 -5.01
CA VAL A 213 13.24 -7.12 -6.08
C VAL A 213 13.63 -7.87 -7.35
N GLY A 214 12.73 -7.92 -8.33
CA GLY A 214 12.97 -8.61 -9.59
C GLY A 214 12.86 -10.13 -9.44
N ASN A 215 11.90 -10.60 -8.64
CA ASN A 215 11.72 -12.03 -8.34
C ASN A 215 11.20 -12.87 -9.54
N GLY A 216 10.93 -12.25 -10.69
CA GLY A 216 10.42 -12.93 -11.88
C GLY A 216 9.04 -13.52 -11.62
N SER A 217 8.89 -14.84 -11.80
CA SER A 217 7.65 -15.57 -11.48
C SER A 217 7.71 -16.37 -10.19
N ALA A 218 8.81 -16.25 -9.42
CA ALA A 218 8.88 -16.89 -8.12
C ALA A 218 7.80 -16.31 -7.19
N PRO A 219 7.28 -17.07 -6.22
CA PRO A 219 6.21 -16.62 -5.33
C PRO A 219 6.75 -15.71 -4.23
N TYR A 220 7.54 -14.71 -4.63
CA TYR A 220 8.06 -13.68 -3.75
C TYR A 220 7.54 -12.31 -4.16
N MET A 221 7.17 -11.49 -3.18
CA MET A 221 6.65 -10.15 -3.42
C MET A 221 7.15 -9.16 -2.38
N GLY A 222 7.86 -8.14 -2.86
CA GLY A 222 8.27 -6.98 -2.06
C GLY A 222 9.43 -7.24 -1.11
N LYS A 223 10.14 -6.16 -0.81
CA LYS A 223 11.33 -6.17 0.04
C LYS A 223 10.94 -6.13 1.51
N LEU A 224 11.11 -7.23 2.25
CA LEU A 224 10.66 -7.40 3.63
C LEU A 224 11.13 -6.25 4.55
N SER A 225 12.42 -5.91 4.54
CA SER A 225 12.93 -4.77 5.31
C SER A 225 12.22 -3.44 5.04
N VAL A 226 11.77 -3.21 3.80
CA VAL A 226 11.01 -2.00 3.42
C VAL A 226 9.55 -2.10 3.86
N LEU A 227 8.93 -3.27 3.70
CA LEU A 227 7.55 -3.52 4.17
C LEU A 227 7.45 -3.33 5.69
N LYS A 228 8.41 -3.85 6.46
CA LYS A 228 8.51 -3.63 7.91
C LYS A 228 8.61 -2.15 8.25
N ALA A 229 9.51 -1.42 7.59
CA ALA A 229 9.67 0.01 7.79
C ALA A 229 8.41 0.81 7.42
N TRP A 230 7.68 0.40 6.40
CA TRP A 230 6.41 1.02 6.01
C TRP A 230 5.29 0.76 7.01
N ASN A 231 5.19 -0.48 7.53
CA ASN A 231 4.23 -0.82 8.57
C ASN A 231 4.40 0.04 9.83
N GLU A 232 5.65 0.23 10.28
CA GLU A 232 5.96 1.05 11.45
C GLU A 232 5.71 2.56 11.21
N ALA A 233 6.04 3.05 10.02
CA ALA A 233 5.91 4.47 9.69
C ALA A 233 4.47 4.92 9.37
N ASP A 234 3.62 4.00 8.94
CA ASP A 234 2.24 4.24 8.51
C ASP A 234 1.29 3.25 9.23
N PRO A 235 0.92 3.54 10.48
CA PRO A 235 0.07 2.64 11.28
C PRO A 235 -1.34 2.52 10.70
N PRO A 236 -2.11 1.49 11.10
CA PRO A 236 -3.47 1.30 10.62
C PRO A 236 -4.33 2.55 10.73
N SER A 237 -4.99 2.89 9.63
CA SER A 237 -5.91 4.04 9.58
C SER A 237 -7.35 3.61 9.87
N ALA A 238 -8.20 4.54 10.30
CA ALA A 238 -9.63 4.26 10.47
C ALA A 238 -10.33 3.75 9.19
N PHE A 239 -9.81 4.12 8.01
CA PHE A 239 -10.29 3.57 6.75
C PHE A 239 -9.94 2.09 6.60
N GLU A 240 -8.70 1.73 6.95
CA GLU A 240 -8.19 0.36 6.87
C GLU A 240 -8.83 -0.55 7.93
N GLU A 241 -9.00 -0.07 9.17
CA GLU A 241 -9.73 -0.78 10.23
C GLU A 241 -11.17 -1.08 9.81
N ARG A 242 -11.88 -0.07 9.30
CA ARG A 242 -13.26 -0.24 8.78
C ARG A 242 -13.30 -1.24 7.62
N ARG A 243 -12.30 -1.22 6.75
CA ARG A 243 -12.20 -2.16 5.65
C ARG A 243 -12.03 -3.60 6.15
N ASN A 244 -11.16 -3.81 7.15
CA ASN A 244 -10.98 -5.10 7.82
C ASN A 244 -12.30 -5.60 8.40
N GLU A 245 -13.06 -4.71 9.06
CA GLU A 245 -14.38 -5.02 9.63
C GLU A 245 -15.40 -5.41 8.56
N VAL A 246 -15.49 -4.66 7.45
CA VAL A 246 -16.43 -4.98 6.37
C VAL A 246 -16.12 -6.35 5.75
N ILE A 247 -14.84 -6.67 5.57
CA ILE A 247 -14.42 -7.98 5.04
C ILE A 247 -14.81 -9.09 6.03
N TYR A 248 -14.55 -8.89 7.32
CA TYR A 248 -14.90 -9.82 8.38
C TYR A 248 -16.41 -10.03 8.50
N ASP A 249 -17.20 -8.98 8.68
CA ASP A 249 -18.63 -9.11 8.97
C ASP A 249 -19.47 -9.58 7.77
N THR A 250 -19.06 -9.22 6.55
CA THR A 250 -19.96 -9.31 5.39
C THR A 250 -19.50 -10.29 4.32
N TYR A 251 -18.19 -10.55 4.17
CA TYR A 251 -17.67 -11.21 2.98
C TYR A 251 -16.88 -12.49 3.24
N GLN A 252 -15.77 -12.39 3.96
CA GLN A 252 -14.81 -13.50 4.10
C GLN A 252 -14.72 -14.05 5.51
N HIS A 253 -15.24 -13.34 6.52
CA HIS A 253 -15.27 -13.82 7.92
C HIS A 253 -13.88 -14.15 8.50
N ASN A 254 -12.84 -13.61 7.89
CA ASN A 254 -11.48 -13.57 8.42
C ASN A 254 -10.95 -12.13 8.46
N ARG A 255 -9.95 -11.92 9.31
CA ARG A 255 -9.34 -10.60 9.54
C ARG A 255 -7.89 -10.58 9.05
N ASN A 256 -7.39 -9.42 8.66
CA ASN A 256 -5.97 -9.20 8.51
C ASN A 256 -5.38 -8.87 9.90
N PRO A 257 -4.60 -9.79 10.50
CA PRO A 257 -4.12 -9.63 11.87
C PRO A 257 -3.12 -8.48 12.00
N PHE A 258 -2.48 -8.06 10.92
CA PHE A 258 -1.55 -6.94 10.96
C PHE A 258 -2.26 -5.58 10.97
N ILE A 259 -3.55 -5.53 10.62
CA ILE A 259 -4.38 -4.32 10.81
C ILE A 259 -4.77 -4.19 12.28
N ASP A 260 -5.14 -5.30 12.93
CA ASP A 260 -5.55 -5.31 14.34
C ASP A 260 -4.34 -5.24 15.30
N HIS A 261 -3.22 -5.88 14.92
CA HIS A 261 -1.95 -5.97 15.66
C HIS A 261 -0.75 -5.72 14.73
N PRO A 262 -0.47 -4.47 14.32
CA PRO A 262 0.65 -4.13 13.45
C PRO A 262 2.01 -4.47 14.06
N GLU A 263 2.11 -4.54 15.40
CA GLU A 263 3.31 -4.97 16.12
C GLU A 263 3.68 -6.44 15.87
N TRP A 264 2.73 -7.28 15.43
CA TRP A 264 3.02 -8.67 15.11
C TRP A 264 3.91 -8.84 13.88
N VAL A 265 4.04 -7.81 13.05
CA VAL A 265 5.03 -7.79 11.96
C VAL A 265 6.44 -7.96 12.53
N GLU A 266 6.84 -7.16 13.51
CA GLU A 266 8.15 -7.29 14.18
C GLU A 266 8.22 -8.51 15.11
N ALA A 267 7.08 -9.01 15.58
CA ALA A 267 7.06 -10.22 16.40
C ALA A 267 7.33 -11.49 15.59
N ILE A 268 7.06 -11.50 14.27
CA ILE A 268 7.29 -12.63 13.37
C ILE A 268 8.67 -12.55 12.70
N TRP A 269 9.04 -11.40 12.15
CA TRP A 269 10.24 -11.20 11.30
C TRP A 269 11.26 -10.26 11.91
#